data_AF-A0A1V5WUI1-F1
#
_entry.id   AF-A0A1V5WUI1-F1
#
_cell.length_a   1.000
_cell.length_b   1.000
_cell.length_c   1.000
_cell.angle_alpha   90.00
_cell.angle_beta   90.00
_cell.angle_gamma   90.00
#
_symmetry.space_group_name_H-M   'P 1'
#
loop_
_entity.id
_entity.type
_entity.pdbx_description
1 polymer ?
#
loop_
_entity_poly.entity_id
_entity_poly.type
_entity_poly.pdbx_seq_one_letter_code
_entity_poly.pdbx_strand_id
1 'polypeptide(L)'
;MTEAIHTPHLADRSLAIENALYIFNAIKSLDENIALVPDSFINRRANQVLKEATEFLERVEKEGLFRALEKGEFADIKRSENGGKGLNGVFRKDLEYYNPFLEKMKKELGV
;
A
#
# COMPACT_ATOMS: atom_id res chain seq x y z
N MET A 1 16.75 -7.18 -15.73
CA MET A 1 17.14 -8.24 -14.77
C MET A 1 18.49 -7.89 -14.17
N THR A 2 18.52 -7.06 -13.12
CA THR A 2 19.75 -6.70 -12.38
C THR A 2 19.44 -6.26 -10.94
N GLU A 3 18.19 -6.49 -10.48
CA GLU A 3 17.60 -5.86 -9.28
C GLU A 3 18.45 -6.01 -8.01
N ALA A 4 19.01 -7.20 -7.78
CA ALA A 4 19.79 -7.51 -6.60
C ALA A 4 21.30 -7.22 -6.75
N ILE A 5 21.76 -6.66 -7.87
CA ILE A 5 23.18 -6.47 -8.17
C ILE A 5 23.55 -4.98 -8.12
N HIS A 6 22.86 -4.16 -8.90
CA HIS A 6 23.10 -2.73 -8.96
C HIS A 6 21.83 -2.00 -9.41
N THR A 7 21.80 -0.69 -9.17
CA THR A 7 20.76 0.16 -9.73
C THR A 7 20.71 -0.03 -11.25
N PRO A 8 19.53 -0.27 -11.86
CA PRO A 8 19.43 -0.61 -13.27
C PRO A 8 20.10 0.42 -14.19
N HIS A 9 20.93 -0.05 -15.11
CA HIS A 9 21.48 0.78 -16.19
C HIS A 9 20.44 1.00 -17.30
N LEU A 10 20.77 1.82 -18.31
CA LEU A 10 19.85 2.07 -19.42
C LEU A 10 19.49 0.79 -20.19
N ALA A 11 20.47 -0.09 -20.44
CA ALA A 11 20.23 -1.36 -21.11
C ALA A 11 19.29 -2.27 -20.31
N ASP A 12 19.46 -2.36 -18.98
CA ASP A 12 18.60 -3.17 -18.12
C ASP A 12 17.15 -2.70 -18.13
N ARG A 13 16.95 -1.37 -18.14
CA ARG A 13 15.63 -0.75 -18.23
C ARG A 13 15.00 -1.00 -19.59
N SER A 14 15.76 -0.84 -20.68
CA SER A 14 15.28 -1.16 -22.04
C SER A 14 14.79 -2.59 -22.11
N LEU A 15 15.61 -3.54 -21.65
CA LEU A 15 15.26 -4.96 -21.66
C LEU A 15 14.04 -5.28 -20.78
N ALA A 16 13.91 -4.64 -19.61
CA ALA A 16 12.74 -4.82 -18.75
C ALA A 16 11.44 -4.31 -19.40
N ILE A 17 11.51 -3.14 -20.06
CA ILE A 17 10.38 -2.55 -20.78
C ILE A 17 10.00 -3.41 -21.98
N GLU A 18 10.99 -3.82 -22.80
CA GLU A 18 10.76 -4.67 -23.96
C GLU A 18 10.13 -6.01 -23.57
N ASN A 19 10.60 -6.64 -22.49
CA ASN A 19 10.00 -7.87 -21.96
C ASN A 19 8.54 -7.65 -21.52
N ALA A 20 8.27 -6.60 -20.74
CA ALA A 20 6.91 -6.29 -20.32
C ALA A 20 5.96 -6.05 -21.50
N LEU A 21 6.41 -5.25 -22.49
CA LEU A 21 5.64 -4.97 -23.71
C LEU A 21 5.40 -6.24 -24.54
N TYR A 22 6.41 -7.11 -24.65
CA TYR A 22 6.28 -8.38 -25.34
C TYR A 22 5.18 -9.24 -24.72
N ILE A 23 5.20 -9.44 -23.39
CA ILE A 23 4.18 -10.21 -22.69
C ILE A 23 2.80 -9.56 -22.83
N PHE A 24 2.67 -8.26 -22.59
CA PHE A 24 1.39 -7.55 -22.71
C PHE A 24 0.76 -7.68 -24.09
N ASN A 25 1.57 -7.63 -25.14
CA ASN A 25 1.08 -7.83 -26.51
C ASN A 25 0.72 -9.29 -26.78
N ALA A 26 1.54 -10.24 -26.34
CA ALA A 26 1.35 -11.66 -26.62
C ALA A 26 0.11 -12.26 -25.93
N ILE A 27 -0.22 -11.82 -24.72
CA ILE A 27 -1.33 -12.34 -23.93
C ILE A 27 -2.47 -11.32 -23.73
N LYS A 28 -2.61 -10.35 -24.64
CA LYS A 28 -3.55 -9.23 -24.53
C LYS A 28 -5.02 -9.66 -24.30
N SER A 29 -5.45 -10.75 -24.93
CA SER A 29 -6.81 -11.30 -24.87
C SER A 29 -6.86 -12.67 -24.17
N LEU A 30 -5.98 -12.89 -23.20
CA LEU A 30 -5.88 -14.17 -22.50
C LEU A 30 -7.15 -14.49 -21.71
N ASP A 31 -7.78 -13.48 -21.13
CA ASP A 31 -9.00 -13.56 -20.33
C ASP A 31 -10.23 -13.97 -21.15
N GLU A 32 -10.23 -13.71 -22.46
CA GLU A 32 -11.29 -14.20 -23.37
C GLU A 32 -11.31 -15.74 -23.46
N ASN A 33 -10.17 -16.39 -23.20
CA ASN A 33 -9.98 -17.82 -23.43
C ASN A 33 -9.67 -18.61 -22.14
N ILE A 34 -9.46 -17.92 -21.02
CA ILE A 34 -9.11 -18.54 -19.73
C ILE A 34 -10.02 -17.98 -18.65
N ALA A 35 -10.74 -18.89 -17.98
CA ALA A 35 -11.50 -18.58 -16.77
C ALA A 35 -10.99 -19.40 -15.59
N LEU A 36 -11.01 -18.80 -14.40
CA LEU A 36 -10.75 -19.50 -13.16
C LEU A 36 -11.97 -20.31 -12.75
N VAL A 37 -11.76 -21.59 -12.43
CA VAL A 37 -12.81 -22.42 -11.83
C VAL A 37 -13.22 -21.80 -10.47
N PRO A 38 -14.53 -21.73 -10.14
CA PRO A 38 -15.00 -21.12 -8.89
C PRO A 38 -14.29 -21.63 -7.64
N ASP A 39 -14.12 -22.95 -7.50
CA ASP A 39 -13.39 -23.59 -6.40
C ASP A 39 -11.91 -23.86 -6.74
N SER A 40 -11.27 -22.95 -7.45
CA SER A 40 -9.82 -23.04 -7.70
C SER A 40 -9.00 -22.69 -6.45
N PHE A 41 -7.74 -23.12 -6.44
CA PHE A 41 -6.77 -22.68 -5.43
C PHE A 41 -6.64 -21.15 -5.38
N ILE A 42 -6.65 -20.49 -6.56
CA ILE A 42 -6.52 -19.04 -6.68
C ILE A 42 -7.66 -18.33 -5.95
N ASN A 43 -8.92 -18.72 -6.21
CA ASN A 43 -10.08 -18.11 -5.56
C ASN A 43 -10.08 -18.36 -4.05
N ARG A 44 -9.73 -19.58 -3.60
CA ARG A 44 -9.59 -19.87 -2.16
C ARG A 44 -8.52 -19.02 -1.50
N ARG A 45 -7.34 -18.86 -2.13
CA ARG A 45 -6.27 -18.03 -1.57
C ARG A 45 -6.65 -16.56 -1.55
N ALA A 46 -7.31 -16.04 -2.59
CA ALA A 46 -7.81 -14.66 -2.61
C ALA A 46 -8.80 -14.40 -1.45
N ASN A 47 -9.76 -15.29 -1.25
CA ASN A 47 -10.71 -15.21 -0.14
C ASN A 47 -10.02 -15.30 1.24
N GLN A 48 -9.00 -16.16 1.36
CA GLN A 48 -8.24 -16.27 2.60
C GLN A 48 -7.47 -14.97 2.90
N VAL A 49 -6.80 -14.37 1.92
CA VAL A 49 -6.09 -13.08 2.09
C VAL A 49 -7.07 -11.96 2.47
N LEU A 50 -8.23 -11.90 1.80
CA LEU A 50 -9.25 -10.92 2.13
C LEU A 50 -9.73 -11.09 3.57
N LYS A 51 -10.06 -12.32 3.98
CA LYS A 51 -10.48 -12.64 5.34
C LYS A 51 -9.42 -12.25 6.38
N GLU A 52 -8.17 -12.65 6.16
CA GLU A 52 -7.04 -12.32 7.05
C GLU A 52 -6.85 -10.81 7.19
N ALA A 53 -6.96 -10.06 6.07
CA ALA A 53 -6.84 -8.61 6.07
C ALA A 53 -8.01 -7.93 6.81
N THR A 54 -9.24 -8.39 6.61
CA THR A 54 -10.42 -7.86 7.31
C THR A 54 -10.34 -8.13 8.81
N GLU A 55 -10.05 -9.37 9.21
CA GLU A 55 -9.90 -9.74 10.62
C GLU A 55 -8.77 -8.93 11.30
N PHE A 56 -7.69 -8.67 10.58
CA PHE A 56 -6.61 -7.81 11.05
C PHE A 56 -7.07 -6.37 11.25
N LEU A 57 -7.75 -5.77 10.26
CA LEU A 57 -8.25 -4.39 10.36
C LEU A 57 -9.29 -4.23 11.47
N GLU A 58 -10.17 -5.22 11.69
CA GLU A 58 -11.12 -5.22 12.81
C GLU A 58 -10.42 -5.25 14.18
N ARG A 59 -9.27 -5.93 14.29
CA ARG A 59 -8.46 -5.88 15.53
C ARG A 59 -7.81 -4.51 15.71
N VAL A 60 -7.23 -3.96 14.65
CA VAL A 60 -6.60 -2.63 14.68
C VAL A 60 -7.63 -1.55 15.04
N GLU A 61 -8.85 -1.64 14.53
CA GLU A 61 -9.95 -0.73 14.86
C GLU A 61 -10.29 -0.77 16.35
N LYS A 62 -10.43 -1.97 16.92
CA LYS A 62 -10.72 -2.17 18.36
C LYS A 62 -9.60 -1.69 19.27
N GLU A 63 -8.35 -1.85 18.86
CA GLU A 63 -7.20 -1.51 19.70
C GLU A 63 -6.70 -0.07 19.52
N GLY A 64 -6.97 0.53 18.36
CA GLY A 64 -6.43 1.82 17.92
C GLY A 64 -5.12 1.70 17.14
N LEU A 65 -4.98 2.54 16.11
CA LEU A 65 -3.83 2.51 15.18
C LEU A 65 -2.47 2.64 15.90
N PHE A 66 -2.31 3.62 16.80
CA PHE A 66 -1.03 3.80 17.49
C PHE A 66 -0.65 2.60 18.34
N ARG A 67 -1.62 1.98 19.02
CA ARG A 67 -1.37 0.77 19.82
C ARG A 67 -0.94 -0.41 18.96
N ALA A 68 -1.59 -0.61 17.81
CA ALA A 68 -1.21 -1.66 16.85
C ALA A 68 0.21 -1.45 16.30
N LEU A 69 0.58 -0.20 16.01
CA LEU A 69 1.95 0.17 15.60
C LEU A 69 2.99 -0.07 16.71
N GLU A 70 2.67 0.23 17.97
CA GLU A 70 3.56 0.00 19.12
C GLU A 70 3.84 -1.49 19.35
N LYS A 71 2.81 -2.32 19.17
CA LYS A 71 2.92 -3.78 19.28
C LYS A 71 3.69 -4.42 18.11
N GLY A 72 3.86 -3.70 17.01
CA GLY A 72 4.52 -4.21 15.80
C GLY A 72 3.60 -5.09 14.95
N GLU A 73 2.29 -4.91 15.06
CA GLU A 73 1.33 -5.73 14.31
C GLU A 73 1.43 -5.50 12.79
N PHE A 74 1.92 -4.32 12.39
CA PHE A 74 2.25 -4.01 11.00
C PHE A 74 3.71 -4.36 10.70
N ALA A 75 3.90 -5.29 9.77
CA ALA A 75 5.20 -5.69 9.23
C ALA A 75 6.25 -6.13 10.28
N ASP A 76 5.82 -6.49 11.50
CA ASP A 76 6.70 -6.79 12.64
C ASP A 76 7.62 -5.61 13.04
N ILE A 77 7.20 -4.37 12.73
CA ILE A 77 7.97 -3.16 13.03
C ILE A 77 7.27 -2.36 14.12
N LYS A 78 7.90 -2.27 15.29
CA LYS A 78 7.40 -1.48 16.42
C LYS A 78 7.71 0.00 16.26
N ARG A 79 6.71 0.85 16.48
CA ARG A 79 6.83 2.31 16.48
C ARG A 79 6.14 2.88 17.71
N SER A 80 6.90 3.50 18.62
CA SER A 80 6.34 4.18 19.79
C SER A 80 5.56 5.44 19.40
N GLU A 81 4.41 5.67 20.02
CA GLU A 81 3.60 6.89 19.84
C GLU A 81 4.39 8.15 20.22
N ASN A 82 5.18 8.06 21.30
CA ASN A 82 5.97 9.17 21.84
C ASN A 82 7.45 9.12 21.41
N GLY A 83 7.75 8.39 20.33
CA GLY A 83 9.11 8.21 19.83
C GLY A 83 9.29 8.65 18.37
N GLY A 84 10.48 8.38 17.83
CA GLY A 84 10.80 8.69 16.44
C GLY A 84 11.21 10.15 16.19
N LYS A 85 11.54 10.45 14.94
CA LYS A 85 11.98 11.79 14.52
C LYS A 85 10.78 12.65 14.18
N GLY A 86 10.81 13.92 14.61
CA GLY A 86 9.79 14.92 14.25
C GLY A 86 8.70 15.16 15.31
N LEU A 87 8.65 14.38 16.40
CA LEU A 87 7.65 14.54 17.45
C LEU A 87 7.63 15.96 18.06
N ASN A 88 8.80 16.56 18.27
CA ASN A 88 8.93 17.92 18.80
C ASN A 88 8.32 19.01 17.89
N GLY A 89 8.01 18.69 16.63
CA GLY A 89 7.33 19.59 15.70
C GLY A 89 5.81 19.52 15.77
N VAL A 90 5.24 18.61 16.57
CA VAL A 90 3.80 18.48 16.76
C VAL A 90 3.36 19.42 17.88
N PHE A 91 2.38 20.29 17.60
CA PHE A 91 1.86 21.24 18.57
C PHE A 91 0.33 21.24 18.56
N ARG A 92 -0.26 21.61 19.71
CA ARG A 92 -1.70 21.85 19.78
C ARG A 92 -2.03 23.14 19.04
N LYS A 93 -3.05 23.09 18.19
CA LYS A 93 -3.59 24.27 17.53
C LYS A 93 -4.25 25.17 18.57
N ASP A 94 -4.01 26.47 18.44
CA ASP A 94 -4.74 27.49 19.19
C ASP A 94 -6.21 27.57 18.71
N LEU A 95 -7.09 28.16 19.51
CA LEU A 95 -8.48 28.44 19.13
C LEU A 95 -8.56 29.35 17.89
N GLU A 96 -7.59 30.26 17.71
CA GLU A 96 -7.49 31.16 16.56
C GLU A 96 -6.67 30.58 15.39
N TYR A 97 -6.28 29.29 15.44
CA TYR A 97 -5.51 28.67 14.36
C TYR A 97 -6.28 28.71 13.04
N TYR A 98 -5.63 29.24 12.00
CA TYR A 98 -6.20 29.32 10.66
C TYR A 98 -5.22 28.81 9.61
N ASN A 99 -5.72 27.94 8.70
CA ASN A 99 -4.98 27.48 7.53
C ASN A 99 -5.73 27.94 6.27
N PRO A 100 -5.23 28.95 5.54
CA PRO A 100 -5.91 29.51 4.36
C PRO A 100 -5.96 28.55 3.16
N PHE A 101 -5.17 27.48 3.19
CA PHE A 101 -5.08 26.51 2.09
C PHE A 101 -5.99 25.31 2.27
N LEU A 102 -6.34 24.95 3.51
CA LEU A 102 -7.03 23.69 3.80
C LEU A 102 -8.35 23.56 3.04
N GLU A 103 -9.19 24.59 3.09
CA GLU A 103 -10.51 24.56 2.44
C GLU A 103 -10.42 24.58 0.92
N LYS A 104 -9.43 25.29 0.36
CA LYS A 104 -9.16 25.27 -1.07
C LYS A 104 -8.70 23.88 -1.53
N MET A 105 -7.79 23.25 -0.78
CA MET A 105 -7.27 21.92 -1.09
C MET A 105 -8.35 20.85 -0.98
N LYS A 106 -9.20 20.89 0.05
CA LYS A 106 -10.37 20.02 0.20
C LYS A 106 -11.29 20.08 -1.01
N LYS A 107 -11.65 21.31 -1.43
CA LYS A 107 -12.46 21.54 -2.62
C LYS A 107 -11.84 20.96 -3.90
N GLU A 108 -10.54 21.13 -4.09
CA GLU A 108 -9.83 20.57 -5.26
C GLU A 108 -9.76 19.04 -5.24
N LEU A 109 -9.65 18.45 -4.05
CA LEU A 109 -9.58 16.99 -3.85
C LEU A 109 -10.95 16.30 -3.77
N GLY A 110 -12.04 17.06 -3.70
CA GLY A 110 -13.41 16.52 -3.59
C GLY A 110 -13.71 15.85 -2.25
N VAL A 111 -13.04 16.27 -1.17
CA VAL A 111 -13.22 15.79 0.21
C VAL A 111 -13.57 16.91 1.17
#